data_AF-A0AAW8KW91-F1
#
_entry.id   AF-A0AAW8KW91-F1
#
_cell.length_a   1.000
_cell.length_b   1.000
_cell.length_c   1.000
_cell.angle_alpha   90.00
_cell.angle_beta   90.00
_cell.angle_gamma   90.00
#
_symmetry.space_group_name_H-M   'P 1'
#
loop_
_entity.id
_entity.type
_entity.pdbx_description
1 polymer ?
#
loop_
_entity_poly.entity_id
_entity_poly.type
_entity_poly.pdbx_seq_one_letter_code
_entity_poly.pdbx_strand_id
1 'polypeptide(L)' 'ALYEHKVFVQSVIWNINPFDQWGVEKGKQIADQLLPILNRKQSDLSAFDASTRGLLKILLGKSE' A
#
# COMPACT_ATOMS: atom_id res chain seq x y z
N ALA A 1 -3.04 -5.47 -29.55
CA ALA A 1 -3.37 -4.21 -30.26
C ALA A 1 -4.77 -3.66 -29.95
N LEU A 2 -5.90 -4.31 -30.29
CA LEU A 2 -7.24 -3.69 -30.19
C LEU A 2 -7.57 -3.13 -28.80
N TYR A 3 -7.39 -3.92 -27.73
CA TYR A 3 -7.69 -3.47 -26.37
C TYR A 3 -6.70 -2.44 -25.83
N GLU A 4 -5.44 -2.50 -26.22
CA GLU A 4 -4.42 -1.50 -25.85
C GLU A 4 -4.78 -0.14 -26.46
N HIS A 5 -5.18 -0.11 -27.74
CA HIS A 5 -5.65 1.11 -28.39
C HIS A 5 -6.99 1.60 -27.83
N LYS A 6 -7.89 0.70 -27.44
CA LYS A 6 -9.13 1.07 -26.72
C LYS A 6 -8.82 1.83 -25.43
N VAL A 7 -7.93 1.29 -24.59
CA VAL A 7 -7.53 1.91 -23.31
C VAL A 7 -6.82 3.24 -23.56
N PHE A 8 -5.94 3.31 -24.55
CA PHE A 8 -5.27 4.55 -24.94
C PHE A 8 -6.25 5.65 -25.38
N VAL A 9 -7.24 5.35 -26.24
CA VAL A 9 -8.22 6.35 -26.66
C VAL A 9 -9.06 6.84 -25.47
N GLN A 10 -9.45 5.93 -24.56
CA GLN A 10 -10.15 6.30 -23.32
C GLN A 10 -9.31 7.24 -22.45
N SER A 11 -8.01 7.00 -22.32
CA SER A 11 -7.14 7.84 -21.51
C SER A 11 -6.99 9.26 -22.07
N VAL A 12 -6.97 9.40 -23.40
CA VAL A 12 -6.93 10.71 -24.08
C VAL A 12 -8.22 11.49 -23.81
N ILE A 13 -9.39 10.84 -23.87
CA ILE A 13 -10.69 11.48 -23.56
C ILE A 13 -10.73 11.99 -22.11
N TRP A 14 -10.22 11.19 -21.16
CA TRP A 14 -10.20 11.56 -19.74
C TRP A 14 -9.00 12.40 -19.32
N ASN A 15 -8.08 12.70 -20.24
CA ASN A 15 -6.84 13.43 -19.96
C ASN A 15 -6.04 12.83 -18.79
N ILE A 16 -5.90 11.49 -18.79
CA ILE A 16 -5.08 10.74 -17.84
C ILE A 16 -3.95 10.02 -18.57
N ASN A 17 -2.87 9.71 -17.85
CA ASN A 17 -1.76 8.94 -18.39
C ASN A 17 -2.02 7.43 -18.20
N PRO A 18 -2.17 6.63 -19.26
CA PRO A 18 -2.42 5.19 -19.14
C PRO A 18 -1.13 4.37 -18.91
N PHE A 19 0.03 5.01 -18.90
CA PHE A 19 1.34 4.36 -18.84
C PHE A 19 2.09 4.60 -17.52
N ASP A 20 1.47 5.28 -16.55
CA ASP A 20 2.04 5.41 -15.21
C ASP A 20 1.32 4.52 -14.17
N GLN A 21 1.95 4.42 -13.00
CA GLN A 21 1.50 3.55 -11.91
C GLN A 21 1.86 4.09 -10.52
N TRP A 22 1.76 5.41 -10.31
CA TRP A 22 2.12 6.05 -9.03
C TRP A 22 1.37 5.48 -7.82
N GLY A 23 0.14 4.98 -8.03
CA GLY A 23 -0.72 4.43 -6.97
C GLY A 23 -0.13 3.23 -6.21
N VAL A 24 0.91 2.58 -6.72
CA VAL A 24 1.53 1.42 -6.05
C VAL A 24 2.56 1.81 -4.97
N GLU A 25 3.09 3.03 -5.03
CA GLU A 25 4.30 3.39 -4.26
C GLU A 25 4.03 3.49 -2.77
N LYS A 26 2.94 4.15 -2.38
CA LYS A 26 2.62 4.34 -0.96
C LYS A 26 2.38 3.02 -0.24
N GLY A 27 1.71 2.07 -0.92
CA GLY A 27 1.49 0.72 -0.39
C GLY A 27 2.80 -0.02 -0.15
N LYS A 28 3.75 0.06 -1.09
CA LYS A 28 5.10 -0.51 -0.93
C LYS A 28 5.85 0.10 0.25
N GLN A 29 5.85 1.43 0.35
CA GLN A 29 6.50 2.13 1.48
C GLN A 29 5.91 1.73 2.84
N ILE A 30 4.58 1.62 2.94
CA ILE A 30 3.92 1.18 4.18
C ILE A 30 4.29 -0.29 4.49
N ALA A 31 4.31 -1.17 3.49
CA ALA A 31 4.71 -2.57 3.68
C ALA A 31 6.16 -2.68 4.18
N ASP A 32 7.08 -1.91 3.60
CA ASP A 32 8.49 -1.87 4.03
C ASP A 32 8.64 -1.40 5.48
N GLN A 33 7.80 -0.47 5.93
CA GLN A 33 7.78 -0.01 7.34
C GLN A 33 7.17 -1.05 8.29
N LEU A 34 6.18 -1.82 7.85
CA LEU A 34 5.51 -2.83 8.67
C LEU A 34 6.32 -4.14 8.80
N LEU A 35 7.10 -4.48 7.77
CA LEU A 35 7.81 -5.75 7.69
C LEU A 35 8.78 -6.01 8.87
N PRO A 36 9.57 -5.04 9.37
CA PRO A 36 10.40 -5.23 10.56
C PRO A 36 9.59 -5.52 11.83
N ILE A 37 8.40 -4.94 11.96
CA ILE A 37 7.52 -5.10 13.12
C ILE A 37 6.93 -6.51 13.13
N LEU A 38 6.44 -6.98 11.98
CA LEU A 38 5.92 -8.34 11.80
C LEU A 38 7.00 -9.40 12.04
N ASN A 39 8.24 -9.10 11.65
CA ASN A 39 9.41 -9.95 11.91
C ASN A 39 9.96 -9.84 13.34
N ARG A 40 9.28 -9.11 14.23
CA ARG A 40 9.68 -8.87 15.64
C ARG A 40 11.06 -8.23 15.80
N LYS A 41 11.55 -7.53 14.76
CA LYS A 41 12.82 -6.77 14.78
C LYS A 41 12.65 -5.37 15.35
N GLN A 42 11.42 -4.85 15.36
CA GLN A 42 11.04 -3.55 15.92
C GLN A 42 9.73 -3.67 16.70
N SER A 43 9.62 -2.95 17.81
CA SER A 43 8.45 -3.02 18.71
C SER A 43 7.73 -1.69 18.90
N ASP A 44 8.31 -0.58 18.43
CA ASP A 44 7.66 0.72 18.46
C ASP A 44 6.55 0.78 17.41
N LEU A 45 5.34 1.07 17.88
CA LEU A 45 4.14 1.19 17.07
C LEU A 45 3.64 2.64 16.99
N SER A 46 4.29 3.59 17.67
CA SER A 46 3.81 4.97 17.85
C SER A 46 3.61 5.73 16.53
N ALA A 47 4.36 5.36 15.49
CA ALA A 47 4.29 5.95 14.15
C ALA A 47 2.99 5.60 13.38
N PHE A 48 2.21 4.62 13.82
CA PHE A 48 0.99 4.18 13.15
C PHE A 48 -0.27 4.67 13.85
N ASP A 49 -1.33 4.85 13.07
CA ASP A 49 -2.65 5.20 13.57
C ASP A 49 -3.26 4.09 14.46
N ALA A 50 -4.33 4.42 15.18
CA ALA A 50 -4.95 3.50 16.12
C ALA A 50 -5.47 2.21 15.48
N SER A 51 -5.99 2.26 14.25
CA SER A 51 -6.50 1.08 13.55
C SER A 51 -5.36 0.13 13.19
N THR A 52 -4.31 0.64 12.55
CA THR A 52 -3.13 -0.14 12.18
C THR A 52 -2.46 -0.78 13.40
N ARG A 53 -2.31 -0.02 14.51
CA ARG A 53 -1.76 -0.56 15.77
C ARG A 53 -2.63 -1.66 16.37
N GLY A 54 -3.96 -1.51 16.32
CA GLY A 54 -4.90 -2.53 16.79
C GLY A 54 -4.74 -3.84 16.03
N LEU A 55 -4.69 -3.79 14.70
CA LEU A 55 -4.47 -4.96 13.86
C LEU A 55 -3.11 -5.61 14.12
N LEU A 56 -2.05 -4.82 14.27
CA LEU A 56 -0.72 -5.33 14.60
C LEU A 56 -0.67 -6.03 15.96
N LYS A 57 -1.35 -5.51 16.99
CA LYS A 57 -1.45 -6.18 18.30
C LYS A 57 -2.07 -7.57 18.16
N ILE A 58 -3.19 -7.69 17.43
CA ILE A 58 -3.86 -8.96 17.14
C ILE A 58 -2.93 -9.93 16.40
N LEU A 59 -2.31 -9.48 15.30
CA LEU A 59 -1.43 -10.32 14.48
C LEU A 59 -0.18 -10.81 15.22
N LEU A 60 0.36 -10.00 16.13
CA LEU A 60 1.56 -10.34 16.90
C LEU A 60 1.26 -11.23 18.12
N GLY A 61 -0.01 -11.58 18.37
CA GLY A 61 -0.42 -12.30 19.58
C GLY A 61 -0.21 -11.48 20.85
N LYS A 62 -0.11 -10.15 20.73
CA LYS A 62 -0.11 -9.23 21.87
C LYS A 62 -1.56 -8.90 22.20
N SER A 63 -2.25 -9.86 22.79
CA SER A 63 -3.48 -9.59 23.54
C SER A 63 -3.13 -8.74 24.76
N GLU A 64 -3.84 -7.63 24.97
CA GLU A 64 -4.13 -7.25 26.35
C GLU A 64 -5.01 -8.32 26.98
#